data_AF-A0A3M0Y3M2-F1
#
_entry.id   AF-A0A3M0Y3M2-F1
#
_cell.length_a   1.000
_cell.length_b   1.000
_cell.length_c   1.000
_cell.angle_alpha   90.00
_cell.angle_beta   90.00
_cell.angle_gamma   90.00
#
_symmetry.space_group_name_H-M   'P 1'
#
loop_
_entity.id
_entity.type
_entity.pdbx_description
1 polymer ?
#
loop_
_entity_poly.entity_id
_entity_poly.type
_entity_poly.pdbx_seq_one_letter_code
_entity_poly.pdbx_strand_id
1 'polypeptide(L)' 'MSPAVTRIGVLTGGGDCPGLNAVLRAVVKTAIYQHGMEVVGIEDG' A
#
# COMPACT_ATOMS: atom_id res chain seq x y z
N MET A 1 25.27 -2.13 5.06
CA MET A 1 24.02 -2.81 4.67
C MET A 1 22.88 -1.87 4.98
N SER A 2 22.05 -1.53 3.99
CA SER A 2 20.83 -0.76 4.24
C SER A 2 19.83 -1.63 5.01
N PRO A 3 19.05 -1.07 5.95
CA PRO A 3 18.04 -1.83 6.66
C PRO A 3 17.01 -2.42 5.70
N ALA A 4 16.53 -3.63 6.00
CA ALA A 4 15.47 -4.25 5.24
C ALA A 4 14.19 -3.41 5.34
N VAL A 5 13.54 -3.16 4.21
CA VAL A 5 12.25 -2.45 4.18
C VAL A 5 11.17 -3.43 4.66
N THR A 6 10.51 -3.11 5.76
CA THR A 6 9.48 -3.95 6.39
C THR A 6 8.10 -3.30 6.41
N ARG A 7 8.01 -2.02 6.05
CA ARG A 7 6.77 -1.23 6.13
C ARG A 7 6.58 -0.38 4.87
N ILE A 8 5.33 -0.30 4.38
CA ILE A 8 4.92 0.50 3.22
C ILE A 8 3.83 1.50 3.65
N GLY A 9 3.95 2.75 3.21
CA GLY A 9 2.87 3.74 3.25
C GLY A 9 2.19 3.85 1.88
N VAL A 10 0.86 3.90 1.82
CA VAL A 10 0.09 4.00 0.57
C VAL A 10 -0.91 5.14 0.67
N LEU A 11 -0.92 6.02 -0.34
CA LEU A 11 -1.86 7.12 -0.50
C LEU A 11 -2.38 7.13 -1.94
N THR A 12 -3.59 7.65 -2.13
CA THR A 12 -4.13 7.95 -3.46
C THR A 12 -4.25 9.47 -3.60
N GLY A 13 -3.47 10.06 -4.49
CA GLY A 13 -3.55 11.48 -4.80
C GLY A 13 -4.42 11.75 -6.03
N GLY A 14 -5.07 12.92 -6.08
CA GLY A 14 -5.94 13.32 -7.18
C GLY A 14 -7.40 12.87 -7.03
N GLY A 15 -8.14 12.84 -8.14
CA GLY A 15 -9.55 12.45 -8.14
C GLY A 15 -9.76 10.93 -8.09
N ASP A 16 -10.89 10.50 -7.53
CA ASP A 16 -11.27 9.09 -7.50
C ASP A 16 -11.52 8.55 -8.92
N CYS A 17 -11.14 7.30 -9.16
CA CYS A 17 -11.37 6.63 -10.43
C CYS A 17 -11.67 5.14 -10.24
N PRO A 18 -12.46 4.53 -11.15
CA PRO A 18 -12.73 3.10 -11.09
C PRO A 18 -11.42 2.29 -11.10
N GLY A 19 -11.21 1.51 -10.04
CA GLY A 19 -10.06 0.62 -9.91
C GLY A 19 -9.08 0.98 -8.79
N LEU A 20 -9.14 2.18 -8.20
CA LEU A 20 -8.25 2.54 -7.08
C LEU A 20 -8.35 1.55 -5.91
N ASN A 21 -9.57 1.19 -5.52
CA ASN A 21 -9.81 0.18 -4.48
C ASN A 21 -9.22 -1.20 -4.85
N ALA A 22 -9.22 -1.57 -6.13
CA ALA A 22 -8.64 -2.82 -6.58
C ALA A 22 -7.10 -2.80 -6.47
N VAL A 23 -6.47 -1.67 -6.82
CA VAL A 23 -5.01 -1.45 -6.67
C VAL A 23 -4.62 -1.46 -5.20
N LEU A 24 -5.32 -0.71 -4.34
CA LEU A 24 -5.09 -0.71 -2.89
C LEU A 24 -5.18 -2.13 -2.33
N ARG A 25 -6.22 -2.88 -2.70
CA ARG A 25 -6.38 -4.27 -2.29
C ARG A 25 -5.24 -5.17 -2.76
N ALA A 26 -4.78 -5.02 -4.02
CA ALA A 26 -3.69 -5.82 -4.55
C ALA A 26 -2.38 -5.54 -3.81
N VAL A 27 -2.04 -4.27 -3.57
CA VAL A 27 -0.84 -3.87 -2.83
C VAL A 27 -0.89 -4.41 -1.40
N VAL A 28 -1.97 -4.16 -0.65
CA VAL A 28 -2.11 -4.58 0.75
C VAL A 28 -2.02 -6.09 0.89
N LYS A 29 -2.76 -6.84 0.05
CA LYS A 29 -2.76 -8.31 0.14
C LYS A 29 -1.41 -8.91 -0.19
N THR A 30 -0.75 -8.43 -1.23
CA THR A 30 0.57 -8.95 -1.61
C THR A 30 1.60 -8.65 -0.52
N ALA A 31 1.65 -7.41 -0.02
CA ALA A 31 2.57 -7.01 1.04
C ALA A 31 2.42 -7.86 2.31
N ILE A 32 1.18 -8.04 2.79
CA ILE A 32 0.90 -8.79 4.02
C ILE A 32 1.12 -10.30 3.81
N TYR A 33 0.50 -10.89 2.79
CA TYR A 33 0.44 -12.35 2.66
C TYR A 33 1.68 -12.97 2.02
N GLN A 34 2.38 -12.25 1.13
CA GLN A 34 3.54 -12.80 0.40
C GLN A 34 4.86 -12.29 0.96
N HIS A 35 4.88 -11.10 1.55
CA HIS A 35 6.11 -10.46 2.01
C HIS A 35 6.17 -10.24 3.53
N GLY A 36 5.09 -10.52 4.28
CA GLY A 36 5.06 -10.31 5.73
C GLY A 36 5.30 -8.86 6.15
N MET A 37 4.96 -7.91 5.27
CA MET A 37 5.17 -6.48 5.50
C MET A 37 3.97 -5.84 6.18
N GLU A 38 4.23 -4.76 6.90
CA GLU A 38 3.19 -3.88 7.44
C GLU A 38 2.81 -2.81 6.40
N VAL A 39 1.52 -2.47 6.32
CA VAL A 39 1.01 -1.45 5.40
C VAL A 39 0.23 -0.40 6.18
N VAL A 40 0.54 0.87 5.92
CA VAL A 40 -0.15 2.04 6.49
C VAL A 40 -0.85 2.79 5.37
N GLY A 41 -2.16 2.96 5.48
CA GLY A 41 -2.91 3.88 4.63
C GLY A 41 -2.70 5.31 5.09
N ILE A 42 -2.42 6.22 4.16
CA ILE A 42 -2.29 7.65 4.42
C ILE A 42 -3.53 8.31 3.80
N GLU A 43 -4.32 8.92 4.66
CA GLU A 43 -5.53 9.64 4.30
C GLU A 43 -5.20 11.07 3.84
N ASP A 44 -6.13 11.72 3.12
CA ASP A 44 -6.02 13.09 2.64
C ASP A 44 -4.76 13.39 1.79
N GLY A 45 -4.49 12.49 0.82
CA GLY A 45 -3.36 12.57 -0.12
C GLY A 45 -3.48 13.59 -1.24
#